data_AF-A0A927P0B6-F1
#
_entry.id   AF-A0A927P0B6-F1
#
_cell.length_a   1.000
_cell.length_b   1.000
_cell.length_c   1.000
_cell.angle_alpha   90.00
_cell.angle_beta   90.00
_cell.angle_gamma   90.00
#
_symmetry.space_group_name_H-M   'P 1'
#
loop_
_entity.id
_entity.type
_entity.pdbx_description
1 polymer ?
#
loop_
_entity_poly.entity_id
_entity_poly.type
_entity_poly.pdbx_seq_one_letter_code
_entity_poly.pdbx_strand_id
1 'polypeptide(L)'
;MVRKIAQGNPRAFIQIMSSMFEKARKSELTPKAQHGVLREYAHAFCESTQGLESYGPTIYQELATVGFFLQNNVHNGCLKAAGSNFMLKFDSDMSFEYARKWLNQAIAYSRIMVDEDTLRNGITKETEYMLSNVYAVEYWLPMRSDSSKRMVCIKNNEIVKYTVKSPVQKKYPLENQISMFGGDYGVY
;
A
#
# COMPACT_ATOMS: atom_id res chain seq x y z
N MET A 1 8.13 12.64 -11.03
CA MET A 1 7.96 11.35 -10.32
C MET A 1 6.86 11.44 -9.26
N VAL A 2 6.91 12.42 -8.34
CA VAL A 2 5.88 12.65 -7.30
C VAL A 2 4.45 12.64 -7.86
N ARG A 3 4.17 13.38 -8.94
CA ARG A 3 2.84 13.41 -9.58
C ARG A 3 2.33 12.01 -9.98
N LYS A 4 3.22 11.14 -10.48
CA LYS A 4 2.86 9.76 -10.84
C LYS A 4 2.55 8.93 -9.61
N ILE A 5 3.34 9.05 -8.54
CA ILE A 5 3.14 8.30 -7.28
C ILE A 5 1.86 8.75 -6.57
N ALA A 6 1.60 10.06 -6.55
CA ALA A 6 0.39 10.62 -5.97
C ALA A 6 -0.88 10.23 -6.75
N GLN A 7 -0.78 9.87 -8.04
CA GLN A 7 -1.90 9.40 -8.86
C GLN A 7 -3.15 10.30 -8.81
N GLY A 8 -2.94 11.63 -8.75
CA GLY A 8 -4.04 12.59 -8.65
C GLY A 8 -4.64 12.74 -7.24
N ASN A 9 -4.17 11.97 -6.25
CA ASN A 9 -4.53 12.15 -4.85
C ASN A 9 -3.78 13.38 -4.27
N PRO A 10 -4.49 14.48 -3.96
CA PRO A 10 -3.86 15.71 -3.47
C PRO A 10 -3.24 15.53 -2.08
N ARG A 11 -3.83 14.68 -1.23
CA ARG A 11 -3.30 14.38 0.11
C ARG A 11 -1.95 13.67 0.03
N ALA A 12 -1.85 12.66 -0.84
CA ALA A 12 -0.60 11.96 -1.10
C ALA A 12 0.48 12.92 -1.63
N PHE A 13 0.10 13.78 -2.58
CA PHE A 13 1.01 14.79 -3.14
C PHE A 13 1.57 15.71 -2.05
N ILE A 14 0.70 16.28 -1.21
CA ILE A 14 1.10 17.20 -0.13
C ILE A 14 2.01 16.49 0.87
N GLN A 15 1.70 15.25 1.26
CA GLN A 15 2.52 14.48 2.19
C GLN A 15 3.94 14.25 1.66
N ILE A 16 4.07 13.78 0.41
CA ILE A 16 5.37 13.54 -0.21
C ILE A 16 6.17 14.85 -0.31
N MET A 17 5.52 15.94 -0.76
CA MET A 17 6.19 17.23 -0.91
C MET A 17 6.65 17.81 0.42
N SER A 18 5.85 17.65 1.49
CA SER A 18 6.23 18.04 2.84
C SER A 18 7.46 17.26 3.33
N SER A 19 7.50 15.94 3.13
CA SER A 19 8.67 15.12 3.46
C SER A 19 9.92 15.51 2.67
N MET A 20 9.77 15.83 1.38
CA MET A 20 10.89 16.32 0.56
C MET A 20 11.41 17.67 1.05
N PHE A 21 10.52 18.59 1.42
CA PHE A 21 10.88 19.89 1.97
C PHE A 21 11.65 19.74 3.28
N GLU A 22 11.16 18.92 4.21
CA GLU A 22 11.85 18.68 5.48
C GLU A 22 13.22 18.00 5.31
N LYS A 23 13.38 17.15 4.28
CA LYS A 23 14.69 16.60 3.93
C LYS A 23 15.63 17.68 3.39
N ALA A 24 15.13 18.55 2.52
CA ALA A 24 15.90 19.65 1.92
C ALA A 24 16.38 20.67 2.95
N ARG A 25 15.64 20.88 4.05
CA ARG A 25 16.06 21.74 5.17
C ARG A 25 17.30 21.22 5.91
N LYS A 26 17.52 19.90 5.92
CA LYS A 26 18.60 19.25 6.67
C LYS A 26 19.83 18.96 5.82
N SER A 27 19.63 18.75 4.51
CA SER A 27 20.68 18.37 3.58
C SER A 27 20.26 18.69 2.14
N GLU A 28 21.23 18.82 1.24
CA GLU A 28 20.95 18.97 -0.19
C GLU A 28 20.05 17.84 -0.72
N LEU A 29 19.02 18.22 -1.47
CA LEU A 29 18.00 17.30 -1.98
C LEU A 29 18.44 16.65 -3.31
N THR A 30 19.49 15.83 -3.24
CA THR A 30 19.99 15.06 -4.38
C THR A 30 18.94 14.07 -4.93
N PRO A 31 19.06 13.60 -6.19
CA PRO A 31 18.14 12.59 -6.74
C PRO A 31 18.04 11.31 -5.87
N LYS A 32 19.15 10.90 -5.26
CA LYS A 32 19.18 9.76 -4.31
C LYS A 32 18.36 10.05 -3.06
N ALA A 33 18.49 11.25 -2.49
CA ALA A 33 17.71 11.66 -1.33
C ALA A 33 16.21 11.75 -1.66
N GLN A 34 15.85 12.28 -2.83
CA GLN A 34 14.46 12.31 -3.31
C GLN A 34 13.89 10.90 -3.44
N HIS A 35 14.64 9.98 -4.04
CA HIS A 35 14.22 8.58 -4.16
C HIS A 35 14.05 7.92 -2.78
N GLY A 36 14.93 8.22 -1.82
CA GLY A 36 14.81 7.76 -0.44
C GLY A 36 13.47 8.19 0.20
N VAL A 37 13.11 9.47 0.09
CA VAL A 37 11.83 9.99 0.59
C VAL A 37 10.65 9.29 -0.07
N LEU A 38 10.69 9.07 -1.39
CA LEU A 38 9.63 8.38 -2.12
C LEU A 38 9.48 6.93 -1.68
N ARG A 39 10.60 6.23 -1.43
CA ARG A 39 10.60 4.86 -0.95
C ARG A 39 10.06 4.76 0.48
N GLU A 40 10.48 5.64 1.38
CA GLU A 40 9.96 5.72 2.74
C GLU A 40 8.43 5.95 2.75
N TYR A 41 7.96 6.88 1.91
CA TYR A 41 6.52 7.10 1.73
C TYR A 41 5.81 5.86 1.19
N ALA A 42 6.35 5.23 0.15
CA ALA A 42 5.76 4.04 -0.45
C ALA A 42 5.67 2.87 0.54
N HIS A 43 6.74 2.66 1.31
CA HIS A 43 6.80 1.64 2.35
C HIS A 43 5.74 1.87 3.41
N ALA A 44 5.67 3.08 3.99
CA ALA A 44 4.67 3.42 4.99
C ALA A 44 3.23 3.30 4.45
N PHE A 45 3.00 3.66 3.19
CA PHE A 45 1.71 3.49 2.53
C PHE A 45 1.34 2.01 2.36
N CYS A 46 2.29 1.17 1.95
CA CYS A 46 2.08 -0.27 1.83
C CYS A 46 1.81 -0.91 3.21
N GLU A 47 2.59 -0.58 4.24
CA GLU A 47 2.37 -1.06 5.60
C GLU A 47 1.00 -0.64 6.16
N SER A 48 0.58 0.60 5.89
CA SER A 48 -0.72 1.11 6.34
C SER A 48 -1.91 0.30 5.81
N THR A 49 -1.74 -0.46 4.73
CA THR A 49 -2.77 -1.36 4.19
C THR A 49 -3.23 -2.40 5.22
N GLN A 50 -2.35 -2.83 6.12
CA GLN A 50 -2.71 -3.76 7.20
C GLN A 50 -3.77 -3.18 8.16
N GLY A 51 -3.86 -1.86 8.26
CA GLY A 51 -4.82 -1.15 9.11
C GLY A 51 -6.16 -0.83 8.44
N LEU A 52 -6.38 -1.25 7.19
CA LEU A 52 -7.67 -1.05 6.52
C LEU A 52 -8.77 -1.88 7.18
N GLU A 53 -9.95 -1.27 7.31
CA GLU A 53 -11.13 -1.88 7.94
C GLU A 53 -11.64 -3.05 7.10
N SER A 54 -11.68 -4.27 7.65
CA SER A 54 -11.97 -5.49 6.89
C SER A 54 -10.87 -5.83 5.88
N TYR A 55 -10.44 -7.10 5.84
CA TYR A 55 -9.44 -7.65 4.90
C TYR A 55 -8.07 -6.94 4.77
N GLY A 56 -7.78 -5.83 5.47
CA GLY A 56 -6.51 -5.10 5.36
C GLY A 56 -5.24 -5.96 5.40
N PRO A 57 -5.10 -6.88 6.37
CA PRO A 57 -3.95 -7.77 6.43
C PRO A 57 -3.89 -8.76 5.26
N THR A 58 -5.04 -9.26 4.80
CA THR A 58 -5.14 -10.10 3.59
C THR A 58 -4.70 -9.30 2.36
N ILE A 59 -5.20 -8.08 2.17
CA ILE A 59 -4.80 -7.21 1.06
C ILE A 59 -3.28 -6.99 1.08
N TYR A 60 -2.72 -6.68 2.25
CA TYR A 60 -1.27 -6.50 2.38
C TYR A 60 -0.49 -7.75 1.95
N GLN A 61 -0.88 -8.93 2.44
CA GLN A 61 -0.19 -10.19 2.11
C GLN A 61 -0.32 -10.58 0.63
N GLU A 62 -1.52 -10.48 0.06
CA GLU A 62 -1.76 -10.84 -1.33
C GLU A 62 -1.07 -9.86 -2.28
N LEU A 63 -1.12 -8.55 -2.01
CA LEU A 63 -0.40 -7.55 -2.80
C LEU A 63 1.12 -7.66 -2.65
N ALA A 64 1.62 -8.06 -1.48
CA ALA A 64 3.04 -8.36 -1.32
C ALA A 64 3.46 -9.56 -2.18
N THR A 65 2.65 -10.61 -2.20
CA THR A 65 2.88 -11.79 -3.06
C THR A 65 2.91 -11.40 -4.53
N VAL A 66 1.93 -10.61 -4.99
CA VAL A 66 1.90 -10.07 -6.36
C VAL A 66 3.13 -9.20 -6.63
N GLY A 67 3.47 -8.29 -5.71
CA GLY A 67 4.62 -7.38 -5.82
C GLY A 67 5.94 -8.12 -5.98
N PHE A 68 6.23 -9.08 -5.11
CA PHE A 68 7.43 -9.92 -5.21
C PHE A 68 7.45 -10.77 -6.47
N PHE A 69 6.31 -11.32 -6.88
CA PHE A 69 6.22 -12.07 -8.13
C PHE A 69 6.57 -11.20 -9.34
N LEU A 70 5.98 -10.00 -9.44
CA LEU A 70 6.28 -9.06 -10.52
C LEU A 70 7.74 -8.59 -10.47
N GLN A 71 8.26 -8.31 -9.27
CA GLN A 71 9.64 -7.88 -9.08
C GLN A 71 10.61 -8.97 -9.57
N ASN A 72 10.41 -10.22 -9.17
CA ASN A 72 11.23 -11.33 -9.63
C ASN A 72 11.17 -11.48 -11.16
N ASN A 73 10.01 -11.26 -11.77
CA ASN A 73 9.87 -11.29 -13.23
C ASN A 73 10.61 -10.13 -13.94
N VAL A 74 10.73 -8.96 -13.30
CA VAL A 74 11.44 -7.79 -13.84
C VAL A 74 12.96 -7.96 -13.70
N HIS A 75 13.42 -8.43 -12.53
CA HIS A 75 14.83 -8.33 -12.14
C HIS A 75 15.61 -9.65 -12.30
N ASN A 76 14.95 -10.81 -12.28
CA ASN A 76 15.62 -12.13 -12.24
C ASN A 76 15.48 -12.95 -13.54
N GLY A 77 15.63 -12.32 -14.71
CA GLY A 77 15.53 -13.02 -15.99
C GLY A 77 16.05 -12.23 -17.18
N CYS A 78 15.77 -12.73 -18.39
CA CYS A 78 16.07 -12.01 -19.62
C CYS A 78 15.31 -10.68 -19.69
N LEU A 79 15.91 -9.69 -20.33
CA LEU A 79 15.33 -8.36 -20.55
C LEU A 79 13.98 -8.50 -21.28
N LYS A 80 12.90 -8.12 -20.60
CA LYS A 80 11.52 -8.24 -21.08
C LYS A 80 10.78 -6.94 -20.83
N ALA A 81 9.81 -6.64 -21.68
CA ALA A 81 8.83 -5.60 -21.38
C ALA A 81 8.01 -6.02 -20.16
N ALA A 82 8.14 -5.27 -19.06
CA ALA A 82 7.52 -5.56 -17.78
C ALA A 82 7.01 -4.26 -17.14
N GLY A 83 6.03 -4.40 -16.26
CA GLY A 83 5.35 -3.30 -15.59
C GLY A 83 4.58 -3.82 -14.38
N SER A 84 3.61 -3.05 -13.92
CA SER A 84 2.81 -3.35 -12.72
C SER A 84 1.49 -4.06 -13.03
N ASN A 85 1.26 -4.46 -14.29
CA ASN A 85 0.03 -5.13 -14.71
C ASN A 85 0.05 -6.63 -14.39
N PHE A 86 -1.07 -7.15 -13.93
CA PHE A 86 -1.25 -8.56 -13.63
C PHE A 86 -2.70 -9.00 -13.80
N MET A 87 -2.89 -10.31 -13.92
CA MET A 87 -4.17 -10.99 -13.86
C MET A 87 -4.07 -12.09 -12.82
N LEU A 88 -5.18 -12.38 -12.15
CA LEU A 88 -5.22 -13.43 -11.16
C LEU A 88 -5.74 -14.72 -11.78
N LYS A 89 -5.08 -15.83 -11.49
CA LYS A 89 -5.56 -17.17 -11.85
C LYS A 89 -6.29 -17.76 -10.65
N PHE A 90 -7.55 -18.09 -10.86
CA PHE A 90 -8.43 -18.72 -9.89
C PHE A 90 -8.54 -20.22 -10.18
N ASP A 91 -8.53 -21.05 -9.15
CA ASP A 91 -8.68 -22.51 -9.26
C ASP A 91 -10.17 -22.94 -9.24
N SER A 92 -11.02 -22.11 -8.66
CA SER A 92 -12.43 -22.39 -8.38
C SER A 92 -13.26 -21.09 -8.27
N ASP A 93 -14.58 -21.17 -8.42
CA ASP A 93 -15.48 -20.04 -8.18
C ASP A 93 -15.38 -19.52 -6.74
N MET A 94 -15.16 -20.41 -5.78
CA MET A 94 -14.97 -20.03 -4.38
C MET A 94 -13.71 -19.18 -4.17
N SER A 95 -12.60 -19.51 -4.83
CA SER A 95 -11.37 -18.70 -4.77
C SER A 95 -11.58 -17.31 -5.38
N PHE A 96 -12.37 -17.23 -6.46
CA PHE A 96 -12.74 -15.96 -7.07
C PHE A 96 -13.61 -15.12 -6.13
N GLU A 97 -14.65 -15.71 -5.54
CA GLU A 97 -15.55 -15.05 -4.59
C GLU A 97 -14.83 -14.57 -3.32
N TYR A 98 -13.88 -15.36 -2.81
CA TYR A 98 -12.98 -14.93 -1.75
C TYR A 98 -12.12 -13.74 -2.19
N ALA A 99 -11.47 -13.85 -3.34
CA ALA A 99 -10.56 -12.82 -3.82
C ALA A 99 -11.26 -11.50 -4.14
N ARG A 100 -12.46 -11.58 -4.72
CA ARG A 100 -13.30 -10.44 -5.09
C ARG A 100 -13.53 -9.49 -3.92
N LYS A 101 -13.67 -10.01 -2.69
CA LYS A 101 -13.89 -9.19 -1.49
C LYS A 101 -12.70 -8.28 -1.20
N TRP A 102 -11.49 -8.84 -1.12
CA TRP A 102 -10.30 -8.04 -0.83
C TRP A 102 -9.87 -7.20 -2.04
N LEU A 103 -10.12 -7.66 -3.26
CA LEU A 103 -9.84 -6.91 -4.50
C LEU A 103 -10.69 -5.64 -4.61
N ASN A 104 -12.00 -5.75 -4.39
CA ASN A 104 -12.91 -4.59 -4.39
C ASN A 104 -12.42 -3.53 -3.40
N GLN A 105 -12.01 -3.98 -2.21
CA GLN A 105 -11.51 -3.08 -1.20
C GLN A 105 -10.15 -2.49 -1.55
N ALA A 106 -9.23 -3.30 -2.09
CA ALA A 106 -7.95 -2.82 -2.57
C ALA A 106 -8.10 -1.75 -3.67
N ILE A 107 -9.09 -1.89 -4.55
CA ILE A 107 -9.44 -0.88 -5.56
C ILE A 107 -10.04 0.37 -4.91
N ALA A 108 -11.00 0.22 -3.99
CA ALA A 108 -11.63 1.33 -3.28
C ALA A 108 -10.61 2.21 -2.53
N TYR A 109 -9.56 1.60 -1.96
CA TYR A 109 -8.46 2.30 -1.29
C TYR A 109 -7.25 2.58 -2.21
N SER A 110 -7.42 2.48 -3.53
CA SER A 110 -6.40 2.80 -4.54
C SER A 110 -5.07 2.06 -4.37
N ARG A 111 -5.11 0.83 -3.85
CA ARG A 111 -3.95 -0.08 -3.79
C ARG A 111 -3.74 -0.79 -5.13
N ILE A 112 -4.83 -1.03 -5.83
CA ILE A 112 -4.90 -1.56 -7.19
C ILE A 112 -5.66 -0.56 -8.06
N MET A 113 -5.29 -0.48 -9.32
CA MET A 113 -6.03 0.20 -10.38
C MET A 113 -6.61 -0.83 -11.34
N VAL A 114 -7.78 -0.51 -11.87
CA VAL A 114 -8.48 -1.24 -12.93
C VAL A 114 -8.96 -0.24 -13.98
N ASP A 115 -9.40 -0.73 -15.13
CA ASP A 115 -9.98 0.13 -16.16
C ASP A 115 -11.37 0.67 -15.77
N GLU A 116 -11.84 1.67 -16.52
CA GLU A 116 -13.12 2.32 -16.24
C GLU A 116 -14.31 1.37 -16.40
N ASP A 117 -14.21 0.40 -17.31
CA ASP A 117 -15.26 -0.59 -17.52
C ASP A 117 -15.40 -1.50 -16.29
N THR A 118 -14.30 -2.00 -15.74
CA THR A 118 -14.30 -2.79 -14.49
C THR A 118 -14.85 -1.98 -13.31
N LEU A 119 -14.56 -0.67 -13.23
CA LEU A 119 -15.13 0.19 -12.17
C LEU A 119 -16.66 0.30 -12.28
N ARG A 120 -17.22 0.26 -13.49
CA ARG A 120 -18.65 0.43 -13.74
C ARG A 120 -19.41 -0.89 -13.68
N ASN A 121 -18.85 -1.95 -14.26
CA ASN A 121 -19.50 -3.26 -14.44
C ASN A 121 -19.09 -4.29 -13.39
N GLY A 122 -18.07 -3.99 -12.59
CA GLY A 122 -17.53 -4.88 -11.57
C GLY A 122 -16.42 -5.79 -12.09
N ILE A 123 -15.89 -6.59 -11.15
CA ILE A 123 -14.75 -7.47 -11.37
C ILE A 123 -15.20 -8.82 -11.96
N THR A 124 -14.46 -9.31 -12.94
CA THR A 124 -14.57 -10.64 -13.55
C THR A 124 -13.29 -11.45 -13.32
N LYS A 125 -13.28 -12.73 -13.69
CA LYS A 125 -12.08 -13.59 -13.55
C LYS A 125 -10.96 -13.16 -14.51
N GLU A 126 -11.36 -12.55 -15.61
CA GLU A 126 -10.50 -12.05 -16.69
C GLU A 126 -10.07 -10.59 -16.47
N THR A 127 -10.52 -9.96 -15.36
CA THR A 127 -10.16 -8.58 -15.05
C THR A 127 -8.65 -8.42 -14.94
N GLU A 128 -8.19 -7.33 -15.53
CA GLU A 128 -6.81 -6.91 -15.52
C GLU A 128 -6.60 -5.86 -14.43
N TYR A 129 -5.57 -6.10 -13.63
CA TYR A 129 -5.23 -5.26 -12.51
C TYR A 129 -3.88 -4.63 -12.75
N MET A 130 -3.68 -3.47 -12.14
CA MET A 130 -2.39 -2.81 -12.11
C MET A 130 -2.10 -2.38 -10.68
N LEU A 131 -0.93 -2.73 -10.13
CA LEU A 131 -0.54 -2.19 -8.83
C LEU A 131 -0.47 -0.66 -8.89
N SER A 132 -0.89 0.01 -7.82
CA SER A 132 -0.75 1.46 -7.72
C SER A 132 0.71 1.87 -7.92
N ASN A 133 0.95 3.09 -8.39
CA ASN A 133 2.31 3.58 -8.58
C ASN A 133 3.08 3.63 -7.25
N VAL A 134 2.38 3.76 -6.12
CA VAL A 134 2.98 3.68 -4.79
C VAL A 134 3.53 2.27 -4.53
N TYR A 135 2.75 1.23 -4.79
CA TYR A 135 3.21 -0.16 -4.70
C TYR A 135 4.32 -0.46 -5.71
N ALA A 136 4.26 0.12 -6.91
CA ALA A 136 5.32 -0.02 -7.89
C ALA A 136 6.66 0.56 -7.39
N VAL A 137 6.67 1.64 -6.60
CA VAL A 137 7.92 2.12 -5.96
C VAL A 137 8.46 1.09 -4.98
N GLU A 138 7.60 0.57 -4.10
CA GLU A 138 8.00 -0.35 -3.02
C GLU A 138 8.72 -1.59 -3.56
N TYR A 139 8.16 -2.19 -4.63
CA TYR A 139 8.71 -3.40 -5.26
C TYR A 139 9.64 -3.11 -6.43
N TRP A 140 10.04 -1.85 -6.64
CA TRP A 140 10.91 -1.44 -7.74
C TRP A 140 10.43 -1.92 -9.12
N LEU A 141 9.17 -1.67 -9.41
CA LEU A 141 8.51 -2.03 -10.67
C LEU A 141 8.46 -0.82 -11.61
N PRO A 142 8.55 -1.03 -12.94
CA PRO A 142 8.25 0.02 -13.91
C PRO A 142 6.79 0.48 -13.80
N MET A 143 6.58 1.79 -13.58
CA MET A 143 5.25 2.43 -13.56
C MET A 143 4.70 2.63 -14.98
N ARG A 144 4.49 1.53 -15.68
CA ARG A 144 4.06 1.48 -17.07
C ARG A 144 2.88 0.51 -17.21
N SER A 145 1.86 0.95 -17.94
CA SER A 145 0.63 0.19 -18.19
C SER A 145 0.66 -0.55 -19.54
N ASP A 146 1.65 -0.31 -20.39
CA ASP A 146 1.77 -0.89 -21.74
C ASP A 146 2.56 -2.21 -21.78
N SER A 147 2.72 -2.87 -20.64
CA SER A 147 3.50 -4.11 -20.53
C SER A 147 2.65 -5.38 -20.58
N SER A 148 3.28 -6.46 -21.05
CA SER A 148 2.71 -7.83 -21.03
C SER A 148 2.20 -8.21 -19.64
N LYS A 149 0.93 -8.60 -19.57
CA LYS A 149 0.26 -8.98 -18.33
C LYS A 149 0.83 -10.29 -17.81
N ARG A 150 0.95 -10.41 -16.49
CA ARG A 150 1.42 -11.64 -15.84
C ARG A 150 0.31 -12.30 -15.06
N MET A 151 0.14 -13.59 -15.30
CA MET A 151 -0.76 -14.42 -14.51
C MET A 151 -0.11 -14.71 -13.16
N VAL A 152 -0.79 -14.34 -12.08
CA VAL A 152 -0.38 -14.64 -10.70
C VAL A 152 -1.39 -15.62 -10.12
N CYS A 153 -0.91 -16.74 -9.58
CA CYS A 153 -1.76 -17.70 -8.89
C CYS A 153 -1.86 -17.34 -7.42
N ILE A 154 -3.07 -17.13 -6.91
CA ILE A 154 -3.34 -16.97 -5.47
C ILE A 154 -3.93 -18.28 -4.98
N LYS A 155 -3.33 -18.85 -3.92
CA LYS A 155 -3.71 -20.16 -3.35
C LYS A 155 -4.37 -20.06 -1.98
N ASN A 156 -4.30 -18.90 -1.33
CA ASN A 156 -4.74 -18.76 0.05
C ASN A 156 -6.19 -18.28 0.12
N ASN A 157 -7.03 -19.07 0.80
CA ASN A 157 -8.44 -18.77 1.08
C ASN A 157 -8.66 -18.32 2.54
N GLU A 158 -7.60 -17.94 3.26
CA GLU A 158 -7.69 -17.61 4.69
C GLU A 158 -7.63 -16.10 4.94
N ILE A 159 -8.50 -15.60 5.82
CA ILE A 159 -8.46 -14.20 6.24
C ILE A 159 -7.29 -14.04 7.22
N VAL A 160 -6.34 -13.20 6.84
CA VAL A 160 -5.14 -12.93 7.63
C VAL A 160 -5.52 -11.96 8.75
N LYS A 161 -5.08 -12.24 9.97
CA LYS A 161 -5.27 -11.36 11.12
C LYS A 161 -3.99 -10.58 11.38
N TYR A 162 -4.11 -9.28 11.62
CA TYR A 162 -3.01 -8.45 12.09
C TYR A 162 -3.26 -8.04 13.53
N THR A 163 -2.24 -8.22 14.38
CA THR A 163 -2.26 -7.73 15.75
C THR A 163 -1.48 -6.42 15.81
N VAL A 164 -2.16 -5.34 16.16
CA VAL A 164 -1.53 -4.04 16.37
C VAL A 164 -0.53 -4.17 17.52
N LYS A 165 0.76 -3.96 17.22
CA LYS A 165 1.77 -3.84 18.26
C LYS A 165 1.56 -2.51 18.97
N SER A 166 0.91 -2.54 20.13
CA SER A 166 0.85 -1.36 21.00
C SER A 166 2.28 -0.91 21.31
N PRO A 167 2.59 0.39 21.21
CA PRO A 167 3.88 0.89 21.64
C PRO A 167 4.10 0.46 23.09
N VAL A 168 5.27 -0.11 23.38
CA VAL A 168 5.69 -0.39 24.76
C VAL A 168 5.56 0.93 25.50
N GLN A 169 4.64 1.01 26.47
CA GLN A 169 4.56 2.14 27.36
C GLN A 169 5.93 2.26 28.02
N LYS A 170 6.74 3.22 27.57
CA LYS A 170 7.84 3.69 28.39
C LYS A 170 7.18 4.15 29.69
N LYS A 171 7.44 3.42 30.78
CA LYS A 171 7.12 3.88 32.14
C LYS A 171 7.93 5.16 32.36
N TYR A 172 7.39 6.29 31.92
CA TYR A 172 7.83 7.57 32.44
C TYR A 172 7.40 7.57 33.91
N PRO A 173 8.30 7.87 34.87
CA PRO A 173 7.90 8.01 36.26
C PRO A 173 6.79 9.06 36.33
N LEU A 174 5.66 8.68 36.95
CA LEU A 174 4.46 9.49 37.12
C LEU A 174 4.68 10.76 37.98
N GLU A 175 5.91 11.04 38.41
CA GLU A 175 6.20 12.00 39.49
C GLU A 175 6.18 13.47 39.07
N ASN A 176 5.95 13.82 37.80
CA ASN A 176 5.94 15.22 37.36
C ASN A 176 4.80 15.58 36.40
N GLN A 177 3.66 14.89 36.48
CA GLN A 177 2.47 15.34 35.76
C GLN A 177 1.74 16.40 36.59
N ILE A 178 2.00 17.68 36.27
CA ILE A 178 1.22 18.79 36.81
C ILE A 178 -0.19 18.68 36.23
N SER A 179 -1.15 18.23 37.03
CA SER A 179 -2.58 18.34 36.69
C SER A 179 -2.96 19.82 36.69
N MET A 180 -3.44 20.34 35.55
CA MET A 180 -4.03 21.68 35.47
C MET A 180 -5.48 21.74 36.00
N PHE A 181 -5.99 20.64 36.53
CA PHE A 181 -7.29 20.59 37.20
C PHE A 181 -7.06 20.07 38.63
N GLY A 182 -6.55 20.96 39.48
CA GLY A 182 -6.53 20.80 40.93
C GLY A 182 -7.94 21.02 41.48
N GLY A 183 -8.34 20.14 42.40
CA GLY A 183 -9.72 19.99 42.84
C GLY A 183 -10.23 21.08 43.76
N ASP A 184 -11.55 21.25 43.73
CA ASP A 184 -12.34 21.66 44.88
C ASP A 184 -13.81 21.31 44.61
N TYR A 185 -14.27 20.18 45.14
CA TYR A 185 -15.70 19.99 45.45
C TYR A 185 -15.79 19.24 46.76
N GLY A 186 -15.98 20.04 47.81
CA GLY A 186 -16.19 19.61 49.18
C GLY A 186 -17.48 18.82 49.38
N VAL A 187 -17.42 18.04 50.44
CA VAL A 187 -18.47 17.28 51.09
C VAL A 187 -19.67 18.17 51.44
N TYR A 188 -20.88 17.77 51.05
CA TYR A 188 -22.09 17.69 51.88
C TYR A 188 -23.06 16.65 51.29
#